data_AF-A0A919PJH7-F1
#
_entry.id   AF-A0A919PJH7-F1
#
_cell.length_a   1.000
_cell.length_b   1.000
_cell.length_c   1.000
_cell.angle_alpha   90.00
_cell.angle_beta   90.00
_cell.angle_gamma   90.00
#
_symmetry.space_group_name_H-M   'P 1'
#
loop_
_entity.id
_entity.type
_entity.pdbx_description
1 polymer ?
#
loop_
_entity_poly.entity_id
_entity_poly.type
_entity_poly.pdbx_seq_one_letter_code
_entity_poly.pdbx_strand_id
1 'polypeptide(L)'
;MRRTLQGVYLRFQALTAPVQLRAVARLGDQDFFWDVIEPSLTDQLDATLSSVSVPSASTSLTTEVAKLLSLVRHPGVRSRMPVLEASYNKLGLPHRAAIAAAAPDPHFLPVTIEAMQTAGDWRVAEQLCELLVVPYGPLMSAEVLRAVLEGWSSNSKCRAASRMPKLAVVLYAATAHLGLARHPLWQQFVRDARARAEADDLPYYSYDGVEQAIVTDGGAPIGEFGARF
;
A
#
# COMPACT_ATOMS: atom_id res chain seq x y z
N MET A 1 -25.55 -6.16 -31.46
CA MET A 1 -24.83 -5.93 -30.19
C MET A 1 -25.54 -4.91 -29.28
N ARG A 2 -25.87 -3.68 -29.73
CA ARG A 2 -26.54 -2.66 -28.89
C ARG A 2 -27.86 -3.09 -28.20
N ARG A 3 -28.77 -3.79 -28.90
CA ARG A 3 -30.04 -4.28 -28.29
C ARG A 3 -29.82 -5.29 -27.16
N THR A 4 -28.77 -6.11 -27.23
CA THR A 4 -28.47 -7.13 -26.21
C THR A 4 -27.97 -6.48 -24.92
N LEU A 5 -27.18 -5.41 -25.03
CA LEU A 5 -26.65 -4.67 -23.87
C LEU A 5 -27.75 -3.89 -23.14
N GLN A 6 -28.70 -3.31 -23.87
CA GLN A 6 -29.84 -2.59 -23.27
C GLN A 6 -30.71 -3.51 -22.39
N GLY A 7 -30.93 -4.76 -22.82
CA GLY A 7 -31.67 -5.74 -22.02
C GLY A 7 -30.94 -6.15 -20.74
N VAL A 8 -29.61 -6.26 -20.78
CA VAL A 8 -28.78 -6.53 -19.58
C VAL A 8 -28.81 -5.35 -18.63
N TYR A 9 -28.75 -4.13 -19.14
CA TYR A 9 -28.82 -2.90 -18.36
C TYR A 9 -30.14 -2.76 -17.59
N LEU A 10 -31.28 -2.96 -18.24
CA LEU A 10 -32.59 -2.88 -17.58
C LEU A 10 -32.73 -3.95 -16.48
N ARG A 11 -32.21 -5.16 -16.72
CA ARG A 11 -32.18 -6.21 -15.69
C ARG A 11 -31.29 -5.82 -14.52
N PHE A 12 -30.16 -5.16 -14.78
CA PHE A 12 -29.24 -4.68 -13.76
C PHE A 12 -29.87 -3.60 -12.87
N GLN A 13 -30.57 -2.64 -13.47
CA GLN A 13 -31.28 -1.59 -12.74
C GLN A 13 -32.38 -2.14 -11.83
N ALA A 14 -33.03 -3.24 -12.24
CA ALA A 14 -34.06 -3.90 -11.44
C ALA A 14 -33.50 -4.70 -10.24
N LEU A 15 -32.18 -4.85 -10.12
CA LEU A 15 -31.56 -5.54 -8.99
C LEU A 15 -31.56 -4.65 -7.73
N THR A 16 -31.53 -5.30 -6.57
CA THR A 16 -31.36 -4.57 -5.31
C THR A 16 -29.97 -3.97 -5.20
N ALA A 17 -29.83 -2.85 -4.49
CA ALA A 17 -28.55 -2.18 -4.26
C ALA A 17 -27.40 -3.13 -3.82
N PRO A 18 -27.59 -4.06 -2.85
CA PRO A 18 -26.53 -5.00 -2.48
C PRO A 18 -26.14 -5.98 -3.59
N VAL A 19 -27.04 -6.30 -4.51
CA VAL A 19 -26.72 -7.13 -5.68
C VAL A 19 -25.96 -6.32 -6.72
N GLN A 20 -26.37 -5.07 -6.97
CA GLN A 20 -25.66 -4.15 -7.86
C GLN A 20 -24.23 -3.90 -7.41
N LEU A 21 -24.01 -3.57 -6.13
CA LEU A 21 -22.67 -3.34 -5.59
C LEU A 21 -21.78 -4.59 -5.67
N ARG A 22 -22.33 -5.78 -5.42
CA ARG A 22 -21.59 -7.04 -5.59
C ARG A 22 -21.22 -7.31 -7.04
N ALA A 23 -22.08 -6.94 -7.98
CA ALA A 23 -21.78 -7.07 -9.39
C ALA A 23 -20.71 -6.06 -9.83
N VAL A 24 -20.77 -4.80 -9.35
CA VAL A 24 -19.71 -3.80 -9.55
C VAL A 24 -18.39 -4.28 -8.95
N ALA A 25 -18.37 -4.82 -7.74
CA ALA A 25 -17.17 -5.37 -7.11
C ALA A 25 -16.54 -6.57 -7.86
N ARG A 26 -17.30 -7.23 -8.75
CA ARG A 26 -16.83 -8.36 -9.57
C ARG A 26 -16.44 -7.95 -10.98
N LEU A 27 -17.20 -7.04 -11.58
CA LEU A 27 -17.06 -6.64 -12.99
C LEU A 27 -16.31 -5.32 -13.15
N GLY A 28 -16.25 -4.50 -12.11
CA GLY A 28 -15.61 -3.18 -12.13
C GLY A 28 -14.09 -3.21 -12.25
N ASP A 29 -13.48 -4.39 -12.15
CA ASP A 29 -12.07 -4.59 -12.48
C ASP A 29 -11.82 -4.70 -14.00
N GLN A 30 -12.90 -4.79 -14.79
CA GLN A 30 -12.82 -4.90 -16.24
C GLN A 30 -13.02 -3.53 -16.88
N ASP A 31 -12.05 -3.02 -17.64
CA ASP A 31 -12.14 -1.69 -18.26
C ASP A 31 -13.40 -1.52 -19.13
N PHE A 32 -13.75 -2.57 -19.90
CA PHE A 32 -14.94 -2.55 -20.77
C PHE A 32 -16.26 -2.36 -20.00
N PHE A 33 -16.31 -2.73 -18.71
CA PHE A 33 -17.50 -2.53 -17.89
C PHE A 33 -17.81 -1.04 -17.78
N TRP A 34 -16.79 -0.22 -17.57
CA TRP A 34 -16.93 1.23 -17.42
C TRP A 34 -17.21 1.94 -18.74
N ASP A 35 -16.87 1.33 -19.86
CA ASP A 35 -17.19 1.86 -21.20
C ASP A 35 -18.64 1.60 -21.62
N VAL A 36 -19.27 0.60 -21.01
CA VAL A 36 -20.66 0.20 -21.32
C VAL A 36 -21.67 0.79 -20.34
N ILE A 37 -21.25 1.18 -19.15
CA ILE A 37 -22.15 1.77 -18.14
C ILE A 37 -22.59 3.18 -18.55
N GLU A 38 -23.90 3.41 -18.49
CA GLU A 38 -24.50 4.73 -18.70
C GLU A 38 -24.33 5.63 -17.47
N PRO A 39 -24.17 6.96 -17.65
CA PRO A 39 -23.98 7.90 -16.54
C PRO A 39 -25.04 7.83 -15.43
N SER A 40 -26.30 7.59 -15.79
CA SER A 40 -27.42 7.46 -14.84
C SER A 40 -27.25 6.30 -13.86
N LEU A 41 -26.60 5.20 -14.29
CA LEU A 41 -26.31 4.07 -13.41
C LEU A 41 -25.15 4.39 -12.48
N THR A 42 -24.16 5.15 -12.96
CA THR A 42 -23.08 5.68 -12.12
C THR A 42 -23.65 6.57 -11.02
N ASP A 43 -24.56 7.50 -11.33
CA ASP A 43 -25.23 8.35 -10.34
C ASP A 43 -25.99 7.53 -9.28
N GLN A 44 -26.68 6.48 -9.71
CA GLN A 44 -27.40 5.57 -8.81
C GLN A 44 -26.45 4.80 -7.88
N LEU A 45 -25.33 4.31 -8.41
CA LEU A 45 -24.31 3.61 -7.64
C LEU A 45 -23.64 4.56 -6.64
N ASP A 46 -23.37 5.80 -7.04
CA ASP A 46 -22.80 6.84 -6.18
C ASP A 46 -23.75 7.21 -5.03
N ALA A 47 -25.04 7.37 -5.31
CA ALA A 47 -26.06 7.60 -4.29
C ALA A 47 -26.15 6.41 -3.31
N THR A 48 -26.07 5.19 -3.84
CA THR A 48 -26.08 3.97 -3.02
C THR A 48 -24.85 3.90 -2.12
N LEU A 49 -23.67 4.16 -2.65
CA LEU A 49 -22.41 4.18 -1.90
C LEU A 49 -22.37 5.27 -0.84
N SER A 50 -22.93 6.43 -1.13
CA SER A 50 -23.03 7.54 -0.17
C SER A 50 -23.86 7.16 1.07
N SER A 51 -24.76 6.17 0.94
CA SER A 51 -25.54 5.63 2.06
C SER A 51 -24.81 4.55 2.87
N VAL A 52 -23.71 4.00 2.35
CA VAL A 52 -22.93 2.98 3.06
C VAL A 52 -22.05 3.67 4.10
N SER A 53 -22.34 3.41 5.37
CA SER A 53 -21.52 3.91 6.48
C SER A 53 -20.09 3.39 6.38
N VAL A 54 -19.12 4.30 6.45
CA VAL A 54 -17.70 3.96 6.55
C VAL A 54 -17.47 3.25 7.89
N PRO A 55 -16.93 2.02 7.91
CA PRO A 55 -16.68 1.31 9.16
C PRO A 55 -15.70 2.07 10.05
N SER A 56 -15.94 2.08 11.36
CA SER A 56 -14.96 2.56 12.34
C SER A 56 -13.69 1.70 12.29
N ALA A 57 -12.57 2.23 12.78
CA ALA A 57 -11.30 1.50 12.80
C ALA A 57 -11.35 0.16 13.59
N SER A 58 -12.32 -0.01 14.47
CA SER A 58 -12.53 -1.25 15.25
C SER A 58 -13.40 -2.30 14.55
N THR A 59 -14.05 -1.94 13.44
CA THR A 59 -14.98 -2.83 12.74
C THR A 59 -14.33 -3.35 11.47
N SER A 60 -14.12 -4.67 11.39
CA SER A 60 -13.54 -5.31 10.20
C SER A 60 -14.33 -5.00 8.93
N LEU A 61 -13.63 -4.66 7.86
CA LEU A 61 -14.21 -4.57 6.52
C LEU A 61 -14.70 -5.94 6.05
N THR A 62 -15.91 -5.99 5.49
CA THR A 62 -16.34 -7.18 4.76
C THR A 62 -15.55 -7.31 3.46
N THR A 63 -15.36 -8.54 2.99
CA THR A 63 -14.65 -8.83 1.74
C THR A 63 -15.28 -8.10 0.55
N GLU A 64 -16.60 -8.00 0.50
CA GLU A 64 -17.33 -7.27 -0.54
C GLU A 64 -17.02 -5.78 -0.55
N VAL A 65 -17.02 -5.14 0.63
CA VAL A 65 -16.71 -3.70 0.74
C VAL A 65 -15.25 -3.44 0.40
N ALA A 66 -14.33 -4.28 0.88
CA ALA A 66 -12.91 -4.16 0.54
C ALA A 66 -12.66 -4.30 -0.97
N LYS A 67 -13.32 -5.26 -1.64
CA LYS A 67 -13.24 -5.42 -3.11
C LYS A 67 -13.84 -4.24 -3.87
N LEU A 68 -14.94 -3.68 -3.38
CA LEU A 68 -15.56 -2.51 -3.99
C LEU A 68 -14.67 -1.27 -3.87
N LEU A 69 -14.10 -1.04 -2.68
CA LEU A 69 -13.20 0.07 -2.44
C LEU A 69 -11.84 -0.13 -3.14
N SER A 70 -11.38 -1.36 -3.39
CA SER A 70 -10.14 -1.58 -4.14
C SER A 70 -10.24 -1.16 -5.60
N LEU A 71 -11.45 -1.00 -6.16
CA LEU A 71 -11.66 -0.50 -7.51
C LEU A 71 -11.13 0.92 -7.72
N VAL A 72 -10.91 1.69 -6.65
CA VAL A 72 -10.29 3.02 -6.75
C VAL A 72 -8.88 2.98 -7.34
N ARG A 73 -8.24 1.82 -7.45
CA ARG A 73 -6.98 1.66 -8.20
C ARG A 73 -7.11 1.99 -9.69
N HIS A 74 -8.29 1.80 -10.28
CA HIS A 74 -8.52 2.08 -11.69
C HIS A 74 -8.82 3.56 -11.93
N PRO A 75 -8.05 4.25 -12.82
CA PRO A 75 -8.30 5.66 -13.14
C PRO A 75 -9.73 5.93 -13.66
N GLY A 76 -10.26 5.01 -14.48
CA GLY A 76 -11.61 5.11 -15.02
C GLY A 76 -12.71 5.04 -13.97
N VAL A 77 -12.47 4.32 -12.87
CA VAL A 77 -13.38 4.27 -11.71
C VAL A 77 -13.32 5.59 -10.96
N ARG A 78 -12.12 6.10 -10.64
CA ARG A 78 -11.96 7.38 -9.93
C ARG A 78 -12.63 8.54 -10.66
N SER A 79 -12.51 8.57 -11.98
CA SER A 79 -13.13 9.62 -12.80
C SER A 79 -14.66 9.53 -12.85
N ARG A 80 -15.23 8.33 -12.78
CA ARG A 80 -16.69 8.12 -12.91
C ARG A 80 -17.39 8.07 -11.55
N MET A 81 -16.73 7.55 -10.53
CA MET A 81 -17.26 7.31 -9.18
C MET A 81 -16.33 7.91 -8.11
N PRO A 82 -16.17 9.24 -8.07
CA PRO A 82 -15.27 9.91 -7.13
C PRO A 82 -15.66 9.65 -5.66
N VAL A 83 -16.91 9.28 -5.37
CA VAL A 83 -17.35 8.91 -4.01
C VAL A 83 -16.62 7.68 -3.47
N LEU A 84 -16.19 6.74 -4.33
CA LEU A 84 -15.43 5.57 -3.91
C LEU A 84 -14.06 5.98 -3.37
N GLU A 85 -13.37 6.86 -4.08
CA GLU A 85 -12.07 7.39 -3.65
C GLU A 85 -12.22 8.22 -2.37
N ALA A 86 -13.25 9.07 -2.29
CA ALA A 86 -13.55 9.81 -1.07
C ALA A 86 -13.86 8.88 0.12
N SER A 87 -14.55 7.77 -0.11
CA SER A 87 -14.85 6.76 0.93
C SER A 87 -13.59 6.00 1.36
N TYR A 88 -12.74 5.62 0.40
CA TYR A 88 -11.46 5.01 0.67
C TYR A 88 -10.56 5.92 1.53
N ASN A 89 -10.47 7.21 1.19
CA ASN A 89 -9.66 8.18 1.92
C ASN A 89 -10.15 8.47 3.35
N LYS A 90 -11.44 8.20 3.64
CA LYS A 90 -12.00 8.30 5.01
C LYS A 90 -11.68 7.08 5.87
N LEU A 91 -11.21 5.98 5.28
CA LEU A 91 -10.83 4.80 6.06
C LEU A 91 -9.55 5.06 6.86
N GLY A 92 -9.50 4.51 8.07
CA GLY A 92 -8.26 4.45 8.85
C GLY A 92 -7.20 3.60 8.15
N LEU A 93 -5.93 3.85 8.50
CA LEU A 93 -4.77 3.17 7.93
C LEU A 93 -4.89 1.62 7.92
N PRO A 94 -5.35 0.92 8.98
CA PRO A 94 -5.45 -0.55 8.95
C PRO A 94 -6.32 -1.06 7.80
N HIS A 95 -7.42 -0.38 7.51
CA HIS A 95 -8.34 -0.73 6.43
C HIS A 95 -7.76 -0.41 5.05
N ARG A 96 -7.14 0.76 4.90
CA ARG A 96 -6.46 1.13 3.64
C ARG A 96 -5.30 0.18 3.33
N ALA A 97 -4.54 -0.22 4.35
CA ALA A 97 -3.46 -1.19 4.25
C ALA A 97 -3.98 -2.58 3.86
N ALA A 98 -5.08 -3.05 4.46
CA ALA A 98 -5.70 -4.33 4.10
C ALA A 98 -6.20 -4.34 2.64
N ILE A 99 -6.82 -3.25 2.18
CA ILE A 99 -7.25 -3.09 0.78
C ILE A 99 -6.04 -3.11 -0.15
N ALA A 100 -5.01 -2.31 0.16
CA ALA A 100 -3.79 -2.20 -0.63
C ALA A 100 -3.03 -3.55 -0.71
N ALA A 101 -2.98 -4.30 0.39
CA ALA A 101 -2.35 -5.63 0.43
C ALA A 101 -3.12 -6.67 -0.41
N ALA A 102 -4.46 -6.61 -0.40
CA ALA A 102 -5.29 -7.51 -1.20
C ALA A 102 -5.28 -7.19 -2.70
N ALA A 103 -4.87 -5.98 -3.08
CA ALA A 103 -4.92 -5.46 -4.43
C ALA A 103 -3.71 -4.55 -4.73
N PRO A 104 -2.49 -5.12 -4.88
CA PRO A 104 -1.30 -4.33 -5.16
C PRO A 104 -1.42 -3.47 -6.42
N ASP A 105 -1.26 -2.16 -6.29
CA ASP A 105 -1.32 -1.20 -7.40
C ASP A 105 -0.55 0.09 -7.07
N PRO A 106 0.14 0.74 -8.03
CA PRO A 106 0.84 2.00 -7.80
C PRO A 106 0.02 3.10 -7.13
N HIS A 107 -1.31 3.14 -7.35
CA HIS A 107 -2.21 4.08 -6.70
C HIS A 107 -2.16 4.02 -5.16
N PHE A 108 -1.85 2.85 -4.60
CA PHE A 108 -1.79 2.64 -3.16
C PHE A 108 -0.39 2.80 -2.56
N LEU A 109 0.65 3.11 -3.36
CA LEU A 109 2.00 3.38 -2.85
C LEU A 109 2.05 4.43 -1.72
N PRO A 110 1.25 5.52 -1.73
CA PRO A 110 1.23 6.48 -0.62
C PRO A 110 0.89 5.85 0.75
N VAL A 111 0.06 4.80 0.78
CA VAL A 111 -0.29 4.07 2.01
C VAL A 111 0.94 3.38 2.61
N THR A 112 1.85 2.88 1.76
CA THR A 112 3.08 2.22 2.22
C THR A 112 4.01 3.18 2.95
N ILE A 113 4.07 4.44 2.51
CA ILE A 113 4.86 5.49 3.14
C ILE A 113 4.22 5.88 4.48
N GLU A 114 2.91 6.16 4.47
CA GLU A 114 2.14 6.49 5.68
C GLU A 114 2.25 5.39 6.75
N ALA A 115 2.18 4.13 6.33
CA ALA A 115 2.30 2.97 7.22
C ALA A 115 3.62 2.97 8.00
N MET A 116 4.74 3.27 7.34
CA MET A 116 6.05 3.33 7.98
C MET A 116 6.19 4.56 8.89
N GLN A 117 5.58 5.67 8.53
CA GLN A 117 5.64 6.90 9.32
C GLN A 117 4.80 6.83 10.61
N THR A 118 3.70 6.06 10.60
CA THR A 118 2.66 6.17 11.63
C THR A 118 2.40 4.89 12.44
N ALA A 119 3.13 3.80 12.16
CA ALA A 119 3.02 2.57 12.94
C ALA A 119 3.19 2.84 14.44
N GLY A 120 2.13 2.57 15.23
CA GLY A 120 2.03 2.96 16.63
C GLY A 120 2.70 2.00 17.62
N ASP A 121 2.95 0.76 17.21
CA ASP A 121 3.64 -0.25 18.00
C ASP A 121 4.51 -1.16 17.13
N TRP A 122 5.44 -1.86 17.78
CA TRP A 122 6.43 -2.70 17.10
C TRP A 122 5.79 -3.86 16.32
N ARG A 123 4.69 -4.45 16.80
CA ARG A 123 4.04 -5.57 16.10
C ARG A 123 3.24 -5.10 14.91
N VAL A 124 2.56 -3.96 15.03
CA VAL A 124 1.91 -3.30 13.89
C VAL A 124 2.93 -2.88 12.84
N ALA A 125 4.09 -2.36 13.24
CA ALA A 125 5.17 -2.03 12.30
C ALA A 125 5.65 -3.26 11.51
N GLU A 126 5.89 -4.38 12.19
CA GLU A 126 6.27 -5.66 11.55
C GLU A 126 5.19 -6.16 10.58
N GLN A 127 3.92 -6.14 11.00
CA GLN A 127 2.79 -6.58 10.19
C GLN A 127 2.58 -5.70 8.96
N LEU A 128 2.61 -4.38 9.11
CA LEU A 128 2.50 -3.43 7.99
C LEU A 128 3.67 -3.61 7.02
N CYS A 129 4.89 -3.77 7.54
CA CYS A 129 6.03 -4.00 6.67
C CYS A 129 5.90 -5.31 5.87
N GLU A 130 5.52 -6.41 6.53
CA GLU A 130 5.40 -7.73 5.91
C GLU A 130 4.24 -7.82 4.92
N LEU A 131 3.07 -7.30 5.27
CA LEU A 131 1.84 -7.46 4.48
C LEU A 131 1.67 -6.39 3.40
N LEU A 132 2.28 -5.21 3.58
CA LEU A 132 2.07 -4.06 2.70
C LEU A 132 3.38 -3.58 2.05
N VAL A 133 4.41 -3.27 2.84
CA VAL A 133 5.62 -2.61 2.28
C VAL A 133 6.45 -3.56 1.41
N VAL A 134 6.77 -4.77 1.91
CA VAL A 134 7.57 -5.76 1.17
C VAL A 134 6.89 -6.17 -0.15
N PRO A 135 5.59 -6.52 -0.20
CA PRO A 135 4.92 -6.87 -1.44
C PRO A 135 4.86 -5.74 -2.48
N TYR A 136 4.90 -4.47 -2.04
CA TYR A 136 4.94 -3.32 -2.92
C TYR A 136 6.35 -3.01 -3.45
N GLY A 137 7.39 -3.64 -2.91
CA GLY A 137 8.78 -3.45 -3.34
C GLY A 137 8.96 -3.42 -4.87
N PRO A 138 8.43 -4.39 -5.64
CA PRO A 138 8.56 -4.41 -7.11
C PRO A 138 7.88 -3.25 -7.84
N LEU A 139 6.97 -2.53 -7.19
CA LEU A 139 6.25 -1.38 -7.74
C LEU A 139 6.88 -0.04 -7.38
N MET A 140 7.84 -0.02 -6.44
CA MET A 140 8.44 1.22 -5.96
C MET A 140 9.37 1.84 -7.01
N SER A 141 9.25 3.15 -7.20
CA SER A 141 10.30 3.96 -7.81
C SER A 141 11.41 4.25 -6.79
N ALA A 142 12.55 4.77 -7.23
CA ALA A 142 13.61 5.22 -6.32
C ALA A 142 13.12 6.31 -5.35
N GLU A 143 12.24 7.20 -5.80
CA GLU A 143 11.65 8.25 -4.95
C GLU A 143 10.72 7.67 -3.88
N VAL A 144 9.87 6.71 -4.25
CA VAL A 144 8.98 6.05 -3.29
C VAL A 144 9.77 5.21 -2.29
N LEU A 145 10.77 4.45 -2.75
CA LEU A 145 11.65 3.69 -1.88
C LEU A 145 12.35 4.61 -0.87
N ARG A 146 12.88 5.75 -1.33
CA ARG A 146 13.49 6.76 -0.44
C ARG A 146 12.51 7.20 0.65
N ALA A 147 11.28 7.58 0.29
CA ALA A 147 10.27 8.03 1.25
C ALA A 147 9.88 6.93 2.26
N VAL A 148 9.75 5.68 1.80
CA VAL A 148 9.49 4.52 2.67
C VAL A 148 10.64 4.32 3.67
N LEU A 149 11.89 4.36 3.20
CA LEU A 149 13.08 4.18 4.04
C LEU A 149 13.27 5.32 5.05
N GLU A 150 12.98 6.57 4.65
CA GLU A 150 12.97 7.74 5.54
C GLU A 150 11.88 7.58 6.63
N GLY A 151 10.68 7.15 6.27
CA GLY A 151 9.61 6.84 7.23
C GLY A 151 10.01 5.72 8.19
N TRP A 152 10.65 4.68 7.68
CA TRP A 152 11.14 3.55 8.47
C TRP A 152 12.19 3.99 9.49
N SER A 153 13.25 4.67 9.05
CA SER A 153 14.37 5.04 9.93
C SER A 153 13.96 6.10 10.96
N SER A 154 13.01 6.99 10.62
CA SER A 154 12.52 8.03 11.53
C SER A 154 11.51 7.55 12.58
N ASN A 155 10.77 6.47 12.32
CA ASN A 155 9.84 5.89 13.30
C ASN A 155 10.52 4.86 14.23
N SER A 156 10.52 5.11 15.55
CA SER A 156 11.16 4.23 16.55
C SER A 156 10.56 2.81 16.56
N LYS A 157 9.25 2.69 16.33
CA LYS A 157 8.56 1.40 16.30
C LYS A 157 8.96 0.58 15.08
N CYS A 158 9.25 1.24 13.96
CA CYS A 158 9.73 0.58 12.74
C CYS A 158 11.22 0.25 12.83
N ARG A 159 12.08 1.18 13.27
CA ARG A 159 13.53 0.89 13.30
C ARG A 159 13.93 -0.14 14.36
N ALA A 160 13.21 -0.21 15.48
CA ALA A 160 13.57 -1.02 16.65
C ALA A 160 12.63 -2.23 16.86
N ALA A 161 11.90 -2.69 15.85
CA ALA A 161 11.13 -3.94 15.96
C ALA A 161 11.94 -5.15 15.49
N SER A 162 11.82 -6.25 16.25
CA SER A 162 12.67 -7.43 16.15
C SER A 162 12.77 -8.06 14.75
N ARG A 163 11.69 -8.04 13.96
CA ARG A 163 11.67 -8.64 12.62
C ARG A 163 12.10 -7.67 11.51
N MET A 164 12.20 -6.39 11.82
CA MET A 164 12.44 -5.33 10.83
C MET A 164 13.80 -5.45 10.13
N PRO A 165 14.92 -5.79 10.81
CA PRO A 165 16.18 -6.05 10.12
C PRO A 165 16.09 -7.13 9.04
N LYS A 166 15.37 -8.23 9.32
CA LYS A 166 15.15 -9.30 8.33
C LYS A 166 14.24 -8.83 7.19
N LEU A 167 13.16 -8.12 7.50
CA LEU A 167 12.24 -7.59 6.49
C LEU A 167 12.91 -6.56 5.58
N ALA A 168 13.86 -5.78 6.10
CA ALA A 168 14.66 -4.84 5.31
C ALA A 168 15.49 -5.56 4.24
N VAL A 169 16.08 -6.72 4.54
CA VAL A 169 16.78 -7.56 3.54
C VAL A 169 15.81 -8.07 2.47
N VAL A 170 14.59 -8.46 2.86
CA VAL A 170 13.57 -8.91 1.89
C VAL A 170 13.12 -7.76 0.99
N LEU A 171 12.88 -6.57 1.56
CA LEU A 171 12.53 -5.38 0.77
C LEU A 171 13.69 -4.92 -0.12
N TYR A 172 14.93 -5.05 0.35
CA TYR A 172 16.11 -4.84 -0.46
C TYR A 172 16.05 -5.75 -1.69
N ALA A 173 15.92 -7.07 -1.52
CA ALA A 173 15.77 -7.99 -2.65
C ALA A 173 14.57 -7.65 -3.56
N ALA A 174 13.42 -7.29 -2.99
CA ALA A 174 12.20 -6.95 -3.73
C ALA A 174 12.32 -5.68 -4.58
N THR A 175 13.32 -4.83 -4.32
CA THR A 175 13.58 -3.60 -5.09
C THR A 175 14.70 -3.75 -6.13
N ALA A 176 15.01 -4.97 -6.56
CA ALA A 176 16.11 -5.27 -7.49
C ALA A 176 15.96 -4.65 -8.88
N HIS A 177 14.73 -4.40 -9.31
CA HIS A 177 14.44 -3.72 -10.58
C HIS A 177 14.99 -2.28 -10.65
N LEU A 178 15.31 -1.65 -9.50
CA LEU A 178 15.94 -0.34 -9.45
C LEU A 178 17.46 -0.37 -9.73
N GLY A 179 18.06 -1.56 -9.82
CA GLY A 179 19.49 -1.73 -10.06
C GLY A 179 20.37 -0.98 -9.06
N LEU A 180 21.52 -0.46 -9.52
CA LEU A 180 22.49 0.23 -8.67
C LEU A 180 21.97 1.56 -8.08
N ALA A 181 20.89 2.13 -8.63
CA ALA A 181 20.32 3.38 -8.14
C ALA A 181 19.75 3.27 -6.71
N ARG A 182 19.42 2.05 -6.25
CA ARG A 182 18.94 1.81 -4.88
C ARG A 182 20.05 1.83 -3.82
N HIS A 183 21.29 1.53 -4.20
CA HIS A 183 22.41 1.40 -3.25
C HIS A 183 22.56 2.62 -2.33
N PRO A 184 22.68 3.87 -2.85
CA PRO A 184 22.82 5.04 -1.98
C PRO A 184 21.63 5.24 -1.03
N LEU A 185 20.41 4.85 -1.43
CA LEU A 185 19.21 4.96 -0.61
C LEU A 185 19.28 4.00 0.59
N TRP A 186 19.66 2.76 0.35
CA TRP A 186 19.79 1.76 1.41
C TRP A 186 20.98 2.02 2.33
N GLN A 187 22.10 2.49 1.77
CA GLN A 187 23.24 2.92 2.59
C GLN A 187 22.85 4.09 3.51
N GLN A 188 22.07 5.04 3.01
CA GLN A 188 21.56 6.16 3.82
C GLN A 188 20.61 5.65 4.92
N PHE A 189 19.68 4.76 4.58
CA PHE A 189 18.79 4.12 5.55
C PHE A 189 19.54 3.45 6.71
N VAL A 190 20.54 2.62 6.42
CA VAL A 190 21.32 1.93 7.45
C VAL A 190 22.08 2.93 8.32
N ARG A 191 22.66 3.99 7.72
CA ARG A 191 23.30 5.06 8.49
C ARG A 191 22.32 5.76 9.43
N ASP A 192 21.15 6.13 8.92
CA ASP A 192 20.13 6.83 9.70
C ASP A 192 19.55 5.96 10.81
N ALA A 193 19.36 4.66 10.56
CA ALA A 193 18.90 3.72 11.57
C ALA A 193 19.92 3.58 12.71
N ARG A 194 21.21 3.39 12.39
CA ARG A 194 22.31 3.29 13.36
C ARG A 194 22.48 4.59 14.16
N ALA A 195 22.45 5.74 13.51
CA ALA A 195 22.57 7.04 14.18
C ALA A 195 21.44 7.33 15.18
N ARG A 196 20.30 6.67 15.03
CA ARG A 196 19.10 6.84 15.88
C ARG A 196 18.88 5.68 16.84
N ALA A 197 19.72 4.66 16.82
CA ALA A 197 19.67 3.55 17.76
C ALA A 197 20.32 3.97 19.09
N GLU A 198 19.75 3.51 20.20
CA GLU A 198 20.39 3.64 21.50
C GLU A 198 21.60 2.69 21.57
N ALA A 199 22.59 3.01 22.43
CA ALA A 199 23.84 2.25 22.47
C ALA A 199 23.62 0.75 22.75
N ASP A 200 22.66 0.43 23.61
CA ASP A 200 22.31 -0.95 23.98
C ASP A 200 21.53 -1.69 22.87
N ASP A 201 20.92 -0.94 21.96
CA ASP A 201 20.08 -1.44 20.85
C ASP A 201 20.87 -1.69 19.56
N LEU A 202 22.05 -1.07 19.42
CA LEU A 202 22.90 -1.14 18.23
C LEU A 202 23.21 -2.57 17.77
N PRO A 203 23.53 -3.56 18.63
CA PRO A 203 23.80 -4.92 18.17
C PRO A 203 22.61 -5.62 17.51
N TYR A 204 21.39 -5.18 17.80
CA TYR A 204 20.16 -5.83 17.34
C TYR A 204 19.52 -5.13 16.13
N TYR A 205 19.68 -3.81 16.03
CA TYR A 205 19.05 -2.98 14.99
C TYR A 205 20.09 -2.26 14.12
N SER A 206 21.24 -2.89 13.89
CA SER A 206 22.33 -2.41 13.03
C SER A 206 22.03 -2.52 11.53
N TYR A 207 21.07 -3.38 11.14
CA TYR A 207 20.72 -3.68 9.75
C TYR A 207 21.87 -4.26 8.90
N ASP A 208 22.82 -4.96 9.53
CA ASP A 208 24.03 -5.50 8.85
C ASP A 208 23.72 -6.43 7.67
N GLY A 209 22.59 -7.13 7.72
CA GLY A 209 22.14 -7.97 6.59
C GLY A 209 21.88 -7.18 5.30
N VAL A 210 21.43 -5.92 5.40
CA VAL A 210 21.23 -5.04 4.25
C VAL A 210 22.59 -4.58 3.71
N GLU A 211 23.51 -4.23 4.59
CA GLU A 211 24.87 -3.86 4.20
C GLU A 211 25.58 -5.01 3.46
N GLN A 212 25.50 -6.22 3.99
CA GLN A 212 26.05 -7.41 3.33
C GLN A 212 25.41 -7.64 1.96
N ALA A 213 24.10 -7.40 1.82
CA ALA A 213 23.40 -7.53 0.54
C ALA A 213 23.87 -6.48 -0.48
N ILE A 214 24.08 -5.23 -0.06
CA ILE A 214 24.63 -4.16 -0.90
C ILE A 214 26.02 -4.55 -1.44
N VAL A 215 26.90 -5.05 -0.56
CA VAL A 215 28.26 -5.47 -0.95
C VAL A 215 28.22 -6.65 -1.92
N THR A 216 27.34 -7.62 -1.67
CA THR A 216 27.15 -8.78 -2.55
C THR A 216 26.70 -8.38 -3.95
N ASP A 217 25.89 -7.31 -4.06
CA ASP A 217 25.43 -6.74 -5.33
C ASP A 217 26.44 -5.77 -5.98
N GLY A 218 27.68 -5.69 -5.48
CA GLY A 218 28.73 -4.84 -6.02
C GLY A 218 28.69 -3.38 -5.55
N GLY A 219 27.92 -3.07 -4.51
CA GLY A 219 27.96 -1.79 -3.81
C GLY A 219 29.18 -1.66 -2.89
N ALA A 220 29.56 -0.42 -2.57
CA ALA A 220 30.60 -0.16 -1.58
C ALA A 220 30.09 -0.48 -0.15
N PRO A 221 30.96 -0.94 0.76
CA PRO A 221 30.61 -1.09 2.17
C PRO A 221 30.24 0.26 2.79
N ILE A 222 29.39 0.24 3.81
CA ILE A 222 29.04 1.45 4.56
C ILE A 222 30.20 1.66 5.52
N GLY A 223 31.09 2.61 5.19
CA GLY A 223 32.26 2.89 6.01
C GLY A 223 31.91 3.00 7.50
N GLU A 224 32.80 2.52 8.35
CA GLU A 224 32.62 2.57 9.80
C GLU A 224 32.21 3.98 10.21
N PHE A 225 31.17 4.08 11.05
CA PHE A 225 30.80 5.33 11.69
C PHE A 225 32.06 5.87 12.36
N GLY A 226 32.69 6.85 11.74
CA GLY A 226 33.80 7.56 12.35
C GLY A 226 33.27 8.08 13.66
N ALA A 227 33.76 7.51 14.76
CA ALA A 227 33.48 7.94 16.11
C ALA A 227 33.86 9.42 16.19
N ARG A 228 32.89 10.30 15.95
CA ARG A 228 33.02 11.71 16.29
C ARG A 228 32.82 11.76 17.79
N PHE A 229 33.96 11.78 18.47
CA PHE A 229 34.15 12.11 19.88
C PHE A 229 33.42 13.39 20.26
#